data_AF-A0A8H4R3Z5-F1
#
_entry.id   AF-A0A8H4R3Z5-F1
#
_cell.length_a   1.000
_cell.length_b   1.000
_cell.length_c   1.000
_cell.angle_alpha   90.00
_cell.angle_beta   90.00
_cell.angle_gamma   90.00
#
_symmetry.space_group_name_H-M   'P 1'
#
loop_
_entity.id
_entity.type
_entity.pdbx_description
1 polymer ?
#
loop_
_entity_poly.entity_id
_entity_poly.type
_entity_poly.pdbx_seq_one_letter_code
_entity_poly.pdbx_strand_id
1 'polypeptide(L)'
;MNFKTASFLLAALPYVLSGPLVSLNSTNGLAARAPSSSKSVIIQMFEWTWDSVAAECTNFIGPAGYGYVQVSPPQEHITGSQWWTDYQPVSYILTSKRGNRSQFQNMISTCHAAGVKVIVDTIFNHMAGVDSGTGVAGSPFTHYVYNGIYQNQDFHHCGLTPGDDIQDYTSRAQVQTCELENLADLATDTDYVRGRLATYANDLLALGADGLRLDAAKHIATTDIANILSRLTAKPYITQEVIFGAGEAVQPSEYVNNGDVQEFRYTSALKDAFSGGGISSLQNLDNQGWVSGTQANVFVANHDTERNGASLNHNSPSNTYVLAMIFSLAHPYGTPTILSSYTFSTTDDGAPNGGAGSCAANGSSGSWVCEHRFPAMAGMVGFRNNVGSAAITNWVSPQSQQIAFGRGALGFVAINNADSAWTATFSTSLPDGAYCNVINGNSTAGACTGTGFTVSGGKFTATINARDAIAIHTGALGTGSGIVTPTNPSNPGTVTVTFQETATTTFGENIFLVGSISQLGSWAPASAIALSSASYPVWSVSVTLPANTSFQYKFIRKETDGTFVWESDPNRQATAGASGSQTITTSWR
;
A
#
# COMPACT_ATOMS: atom_id res chain seq x y z
N MET A 1 62.37 19.79 -67.38
CA MET A 1 63.49 19.31 -66.53
C MET A 1 62.88 18.38 -65.48
N ASN A 2 62.61 17.09 -65.73
CA ASN A 2 63.49 15.91 -65.81
C ASN A 2 64.44 15.71 -64.62
N PHE A 3 64.14 14.74 -63.74
CA PHE A 3 64.81 13.43 -63.48
C PHE A 3 63.85 12.59 -62.58
N LYS A 4 63.23 11.47 -63.02
CA LYS A 4 63.67 10.03 -63.05
C LYS A 4 64.10 9.49 -61.67
N THR A 5 63.72 8.30 -61.14
CA THR A 5 63.07 7.05 -61.62
C THR A 5 62.90 6.09 -60.42
N ALA A 6 61.89 5.20 -60.42
CA ALA A 6 62.05 3.75 -60.18
C ALA A 6 60.70 3.00 -60.27
N SER A 7 60.67 1.95 -61.10
CA SER A 7 59.57 0.97 -61.27
C SER A 7 59.85 -0.29 -60.45
N PHE A 8 58.80 -0.97 -59.97
CA PHE A 8 58.74 -2.45 -59.91
C PHE A 8 57.29 -2.93 -60.03
N LEU A 9 57.08 -3.91 -60.91
CA LEU A 9 55.85 -4.71 -61.06
C LEU A 9 55.58 -5.54 -59.80
N LEU A 10 54.31 -5.74 -59.42
CA LEU A 10 53.82 -7.05 -58.95
C LEU A 10 52.28 -7.10 -58.98
N ALA A 11 51.74 -8.15 -59.58
CA ALA A 11 50.33 -8.46 -59.64
C ALA A 11 49.79 -8.89 -58.27
N ALA A 12 48.58 -8.44 -57.90
CA ALA A 12 47.79 -9.05 -56.83
C ALA A 12 46.28 -8.86 -57.11
N LEU A 13 45.55 -9.97 -57.03
CA LEU A 13 44.10 -10.06 -57.19
C LEU A 13 43.33 -9.16 -56.20
N PRO A 14 42.13 -8.68 -56.54
CA PRO A 14 41.23 -8.09 -55.57
C PRO A 14 40.63 -9.22 -54.69
N TYR A 15 41.09 -9.31 -53.44
CA TYR A 15 40.38 -10.05 -52.40
C TYR A 15 39.07 -9.33 -52.10
N VAL A 16 37.96 -9.98 -52.42
CA VAL A 16 36.63 -9.65 -51.89
C VAL A 16 36.64 -10.01 -50.41
N LEU A 17 36.83 -9.02 -49.54
CA LEU A 17 36.53 -9.14 -48.12
C LEU A 17 35.06 -8.80 -47.92
N SER A 18 34.24 -9.84 -47.91
CA SER A 18 32.91 -9.83 -47.30
C SER A 18 33.07 -9.62 -45.78
N GLY A 19 33.16 -8.37 -45.35
CA GLY A 19 32.97 -7.99 -43.96
C GLY A 19 31.46 -7.97 -43.64
N PRO A 20 31.04 -8.43 -42.45
CA PRO A 20 29.64 -8.34 -42.08
C PRO A 20 29.25 -6.86 -41.99
N LEU A 21 28.21 -6.48 -42.73
CA LEU A 21 27.45 -5.27 -42.44
C LEU A 21 26.92 -5.42 -41.01
N VAL A 22 27.59 -4.77 -40.06
CA VAL A 22 27.02 -4.53 -38.74
C VAL A 22 25.87 -3.57 -38.97
N SER A 23 24.64 -4.10 -39.06
CA SER A 23 23.47 -3.26 -38.87
C SER A 23 23.52 -2.76 -37.43
N LEU A 24 23.75 -1.45 -37.28
CA LEU A 24 23.47 -0.76 -36.04
C LEU A 24 21.94 -0.67 -35.91
N ASN A 25 21.32 -1.77 -35.51
CA ASN A 25 20.00 -1.73 -34.89
C ASN A 25 20.20 -1.14 -33.48
N SER A 26 20.23 0.18 -33.37
CA SER A 26 20.06 0.86 -32.09
C SER A 26 18.59 0.78 -31.70
N THR A 27 18.13 -0.36 -31.20
CA THR A 27 17.01 -0.37 -30.26
C THR A 27 17.51 0.26 -28.97
N ASN A 28 17.48 1.59 -28.90
CA ASN A 28 17.64 2.32 -27.64
C ASN A 28 16.40 2.04 -26.77
N GLY A 29 16.27 0.81 -26.29
CA GLY A 29 15.34 0.50 -25.21
C GLY A 29 15.84 1.17 -23.94
N LEU A 30 14.97 1.89 -23.23
CA LEU A 30 15.26 2.34 -21.88
C LEU A 30 15.62 1.10 -21.03
N ALA A 31 16.68 1.19 -20.23
CA ALA A 31 17.00 0.12 -19.27
C ALA A 31 15.84 -0.03 -18.28
N ALA A 32 15.51 -1.27 -17.91
CA ALA A 32 14.42 -1.56 -16.98
C ALA A 32 14.58 -0.77 -15.67
N ARG A 33 13.55 0.02 -15.32
CA ARG A 33 13.50 0.87 -14.13
C ARG A 33 12.71 0.19 -13.02
N ALA A 34 13.21 -0.96 -12.58
CA ALA A 34 12.62 -1.81 -11.54
C ALA A 34 13.19 -1.48 -10.14
N PRO A 35 12.60 -1.99 -9.04
CA PRO A 35 13.14 -1.79 -7.71
C PRO A 35 14.58 -2.33 -7.60
N SER A 36 15.51 -1.50 -7.16
CA SER A 36 16.94 -1.83 -7.05
C SER A 36 17.38 -2.33 -5.66
N SER A 37 16.42 -2.62 -4.77
CA SER A 37 16.67 -3.04 -3.39
C SER A 37 16.33 -4.51 -3.23
N SER A 38 17.08 -5.23 -2.38
CA SER A 38 16.71 -6.59 -1.95
C SER A 38 15.43 -6.61 -1.11
N LYS A 39 15.02 -5.46 -0.57
CA LYS A 39 13.73 -5.22 0.08
C LYS A 39 12.80 -4.53 -0.92
N SER A 40 11.74 -5.22 -1.36
CA SER A 40 10.87 -4.72 -2.43
C SER A 40 9.54 -4.11 -1.97
N VAL A 41 9.20 -4.20 -0.68
CA VAL A 41 7.91 -3.70 -0.17
C VAL A 41 7.96 -2.17 -0.08
N ILE A 42 6.95 -1.53 -0.68
CA ILE A 42 6.75 -0.08 -0.68
C ILE A 42 5.66 0.26 0.36
N ILE A 43 5.81 1.38 1.07
CA ILE A 43 4.70 2.00 1.80
C ILE A 43 4.33 3.30 1.11
N GLN A 44 3.05 3.51 0.78
CA GLN A 44 2.53 4.82 0.42
C GLN A 44 2.13 5.57 1.69
N MET A 45 2.94 6.53 2.12
CA MET A 45 2.64 7.42 3.24
C MET A 45 1.86 8.63 2.74
N PHE A 46 0.55 8.44 2.57
CA PHE A 46 -0.33 9.39 1.91
C PHE A 46 -0.61 10.63 2.78
N GLU A 47 -0.25 11.81 2.28
CA GLU A 47 -0.46 13.13 2.90
C GLU A 47 0.29 13.39 4.22
N TRP A 48 1.26 12.55 4.58
CA TRP A 48 2.14 12.77 5.72
C TRP A 48 3.08 13.97 5.47
N THR A 49 3.37 14.75 6.52
CA THR A 49 4.43 15.76 6.46
C THR A 49 5.82 15.12 6.34
N TRP A 50 6.78 15.85 5.77
CA TRP A 50 8.15 15.35 5.59
C TRP A 50 8.82 14.96 6.91
N ASP A 51 8.62 15.75 7.96
CA ASP A 51 9.20 15.47 9.28
C ASP A 51 8.59 14.20 9.91
N SER A 52 7.29 13.96 9.73
CA SER A 52 6.63 12.75 10.20
C SER A 52 7.09 11.51 9.42
N VAL A 53 7.27 11.60 8.11
CA VAL A 53 7.86 10.50 7.30
C VAL A 53 9.30 10.21 7.76
N ALA A 54 10.12 11.25 7.97
CA ALA A 54 11.50 11.10 8.44
C ALA A 54 11.58 10.37 9.80
N ALA A 55 10.73 10.77 10.74
CA ALA A 55 10.62 10.12 12.05
C ALA A 55 10.18 8.65 11.91
N GLU A 56 9.17 8.39 11.09
CA GLU A 56 8.62 7.05 10.89
C GLU A 56 9.60 6.11 10.16
N CYS A 57 10.40 6.64 9.23
CA CYS A 57 11.53 5.96 8.62
C CYS A 57 12.48 5.37 9.66
N THR A 58 12.87 6.18 10.64
CA THR A 58 13.81 5.78 11.70
C THR A 58 13.16 4.87 12.74
N ASN A 59 11.94 5.23 13.18
CA ASN A 59 11.30 4.59 14.33
C ASN A 59 10.67 3.23 13.99
N PHE A 60 10.28 3.01 12.73
CA PHE A 60 9.54 1.81 12.36
C PHE A 60 9.87 1.26 10.97
N ILE A 61 9.79 2.06 9.91
CA ILE A 61 9.82 1.56 8.52
C ILE A 61 11.16 0.86 8.21
N GLY A 62 12.28 1.50 8.56
CA GLY A 62 13.62 0.91 8.43
C GLY A 62 13.77 -0.37 9.25
N PRO A 63 13.55 -0.33 10.58
CA PRO A 63 13.59 -1.50 11.46
C PRO A 63 12.68 -2.66 11.05
N ALA A 64 11.47 -2.38 10.56
CA ALA A 64 10.50 -3.38 10.10
C ALA A 64 10.87 -3.99 8.74
N GLY A 65 11.86 -3.43 8.04
CA GLY A 65 12.43 -4.02 6.83
C GLY A 65 11.76 -3.59 5.52
N TYR A 66 11.02 -2.48 5.51
CA TYR A 66 10.51 -1.92 4.26
C TYR A 66 11.66 -1.43 3.36
N GLY A 67 11.44 -1.49 2.04
CA GLY A 67 12.45 -1.09 1.07
C GLY A 67 12.31 0.37 0.63
N TYR A 68 11.06 0.83 0.51
CA TYR A 68 10.74 2.15 0.00
C TYR A 68 9.61 2.80 0.80
N VAL A 69 9.66 4.13 0.86
CA VAL A 69 8.52 4.98 1.20
C VAL A 69 8.15 5.83 -0.02
N GLN A 70 6.90 5.74 -0.46
CA GLN A 70 6.30 6.66 -1.42
C GLN A 70 5.65 7.82 -0.66
N VAL A 71 6.01 9.03 -1.05
CA VAL A 71 5.52 10.27 -0.44
C VAL A 71 4.68 11.07 -1.44
N SER A 72 3.76 11.90 -0.92
CA SER A 72 2.93 12.83 -1.72
C SER A 72 3.77 13.80 -2.57
N PRO A 73 3.15 14.49 -3.55
CA PRO A 73 3.87 15.43 -4.41
C PRO A 73 4.50 16.60 -3.62
N PRO A 74 5.79 16.94 -3.85
CA PRO A 74 6.49 17.98 -3.08
C PRO A 74 6.39 19.38 -3.67
N GLN A 75 5.93 19.51 -4.91
CA GLN A 75 5.81 20.81 -5.57
C GLN A 75 4.69 21.66 -4.97
N GLU A 76 4.78 22.97 -5.20
CA GLU A 76 3.74 23.92 -4.87
C GLU A 76 2.47 23.63 -5.67
N HIS A 77 1.35 23.68 -4.97
CA HIS A 77 0.04 23.40 -5.49
C HIS A 77 -0.96 24.45 -5.01
N ILE A 78 -2.21 24.37 -5.48
CA ILE A 78 -3.29 25.29 -5.06
C ILE A 78 -3.57 25.21 -3.55
N THR A 79 -4.15 26.26 -2.98
CA THR A 79 -4.62 26.24 -1.58
C THR A 79 -5.90 25.41 -1.44
N GLY A 80 -6.01 24.66 -0.35
CA GLY A 80 -7.25 23.97 0.05
C GLY A 80 -6.95 22.79 0.97
N SER A 81 -7.93 22.40 1.79
CA SER A 81 -7.75 21.34 2.79
C SER A 81 -7.88 19.93 2.22
N GLN A 82 -8.51 19.77 1.06
CA GLN A 82 -8.75 18.49 0.40
C GLN A 82 -7.43 17.84 -0.02
N TRP A 83 -7.39 16.51 -0.06
CA TRP A 83 -6.17 15.78 -0.41
C TRP A 83 -5.75 16.03 -1.86
N TRP A 84 -6.72 16.11 -2.77
CA TRP A 84 -6.49 16.26 -4.21
C TRP A 84 -5.85 17.61 -4.55
N THR A 85 -5.84 18.58 -3.63
CA THR A 85 -5.16 19.85 -3.88
C THR A 85 -3.65 19.68 -3.98
N ASP A 86 -3.05 18.62 -3.40
CA ASP A 86 -1.62 18.27 -3.57
C ASP A 86 -1.28 17.93 -5.03
N TYR A 87 -2.28 17.50 -5.80
CA TYR A 87 -2.15 17.02 -7.18
C TYR A 87 -2.45 18.12 -8.21
N GLN A 88 -2.69 19.36 -7.78
CA GLN A 88 -2.92 20.50 -8.68
C GLN A 88 -1.75 21.49 -8.64
N PRO A 89 -0.64 21.20 -9.35
CA PRO A 89 0.58 22.00 -9.25
C PRO A 89 0.39 23.39 -9.86
N VAL A 90 1.09 24.36 -9.30
CA VAL A 90 1.11 25.75 -9.79
C VAL A 90 2.52 26.29 -9.96
N SER A 91 3.52 25.62 -9.38
CA SER A 91 4.93 25.84 -9.68
C SER A 91 5.73 24.59 -9.35
N TYR A 92 7.02 24.59 -9.70
CA TYR A 92 7.97 23.55 -9.29
C TYR A 92 8.79 23.95 -8.04
N ILE A 93 8.36 24.97 -7.29
CA ILE A 93 8.92 25.28 -5.97
C ILE A 93 8.57 24.13 -5.02
N LEU A 94 9.55 23.58 -4.32
CA LEU A 94 9.31 22.49 -3.36
C LEU A 94 8.81 23.02 -2.01
N THR A 95 7.64 23.65 -2.01
CA THR A 95 6.93 24.06 -0.81
C THR A 95 5.47 23.66 -0.98
N SER A 96 5.03 22.66 -0.23
CA SER A 96 3.67 22.12 -0.26
C SER A 96 3.03 22.17 1.12
N LYS A 97 1.77 21.73 1.24
CA LYS A 97 1.12 21.48 2.55
C LYS A 97 1.92 20.54 3.46
N ARG A 98 2.82 19.73 2.91
CA ARG A 98 3.60 18.70 3.63
C ARG A 98 4.92 19.22 4.19
N GLY A 99 5.36 20.41 3.75
CA GLY A 99 6.60 21.04 4.18
C GLY A 99 7.37 21.68 3.02
N ASN A 100 8.55 22.20 3.34
CA ASN A 100 9.42 22.87 2.38
C ASN A 100 10.58 21.98 1.89
N ARG A 101 11.35 22.50 0.93
CA ARG A 101 12.51 21.85 0.31
C ARG A 101 13.50 21.29 1.31
N SER A 102 13.82 22.04 2.37
CA SER A 102 14.79 21.62 3.38
C SER A 102 14.26 20.43 4.18
N GLN A 103 12.98 20.45 4.56
CA GLN A 103 12.34 19.33 5.25
C GLN A 103 12.26 18.09 4.34
N PHE A 104 11.95 18.29 3.05
CA PHE A 104 11.94 17.21 2.06
C PHE A 104 13.32 16.55 1.90
N GLN A 105 14.38 17.34 1.74
CA GLN A 105 15.76 16.81 1.66
C GLN A 105 16.21 16.13 2.96
N ASN A 106 15.81 16.68 4.12
CA ASN A 106 16.07 16.06 5.41
C ASN A 106 15.36 14.71 5.56
N MET A 107 14.10 14.62 5.10
CA MET A 107 13.34 13.37 5.08
C MET A 107 14.04 12.31 4.24
N ILE A 108 14.47 12.64 3.01
CA ILE A 108 15.23 11.72 2.16
C ILE A 108 16.49 11.22 2.87
N SER A 109 17.30 12.14 3.39
CA SER A 109 18.55 11.80 4.08
C SER A 109 18.32 10.92 5.31
N THR A 110 17.25 11.17 6.06
CA THR A 110 16.87 10.41 7.25
C THR A 110 16.38 9.01 6.89
N CYS A 111 15.54 8.88 5.85
CA CYS A 111 15.08 7.59 5.35
C CYS A 111 16.24 6.75 4.81
N HIS A 112 17.17 7.36 4.06
CA HIS A 112 18.38 6.68 3.59
C HIS A 112 19.24 6.17 4.76
N ALA A 113 19.40 6.96 5.82
CA ALA A 113 20.13 6.53 7.03
C ALA A 113 19.45 5.35 7.74
N ALA A 114 18.13 5.23 7.64
CA ALA A 114 17.35 4.09 8.12
C ALA A 114 17.32 2.90 7.13
N GLY A 115 17.99 3.00 5.98
CA GLY A 115 18.03 1.97 4.94
C GLY A 115 16.76 1.89 4.08
N VAL A 116 15.99 2.97 4.00
CA VAL A 116 14.73 3.10 3.26
C VAL A 116 14.92 4.08 2.10
N LYS A 117 14.57 3.65 0.88
CA LYS A 117 14.59 4.50 -0.33
C LYS A 117 13.33 5.34 -0.44
N VAL A 118 13.38 6.46 -1.16
CA VAL A 118 12.24 7.38 -1.31
C VAL A 118 11.72 7.41 -2.74
N ILE A 119 10.42 7.12 -2.90
CA ILE A 119 9.67 7.30 -4.15
C ILE A 119 8.85 8.58 -4.01
N VAL A 120 8.88 9.43 -5.02
CA VAL A 120 8.15 10.70 -5.02
C VAL A 120 6.97 10.60 -5.98
N ASP A 121 5.78 10.95 -5.53
CA ASP A 121 4.63 11.12 -6.42
C ASP A 121 4.83 12.36 -7.29
N THR A 122 4.66 12.23 -8.61
CA THR A 122 5.01 13.27 -9.58
C THR A 122 3.93 13.45 -10.63
N ILE A 123 3.55 14.71 -10.84
CA ILE A 123 2.52 15.11 -11.80
C ILE A 123 3.22 15.64 -13.05
N PHE A 124 3.19 14.82 -14.12
CA PHE A 124 3.71 15.20 -15.44
C PHE A 124 2.61 15.57 -16.43
N ASN A 125 1.35 15.23 -16.12
CA ASN A 125 0.24 15.38 -17.05
C ASN A 125 -0.26 16.82 -17.16
N HIS A 126 -0.51 17.46 -16.03
CA HIS A 126 -1.29 18.69 -15.99
C HIS A 126 -0.76 19.70 -14.97
N MET A 127 -1.34 20.90 -15.02
CA MET A 127 -1.27 21.92 -13.98
C MET A 127 -2.66 22.09 -13.32
N ALA A 128 -2.82 23.12 -12.47
CA ALA A 128 -4.05 23.33 -11.70
C ALA A 128 -5.32 23.52 -12.58
N GLY A 129 -6.43 22.93 -12.14
CA GLY A 129 -7.70 22.94 -12.86
C GLY A 129 -8.68 24.02 -12.41
N VAL A 130 -8.16 25.21 -12.09
CA VAL A 130 -8.95 26.38 -11.69
C VAL A 130 -8.58 27.61 -12.50
N ASP A 131 -9.52 28.54 -12.69
CA ASP A 131 -9.35 29.72 -13.55
C ASP A 131 -8.11 30.56 -13.18
N SER A 132 -7.92 30.80 -11.89
CA SER A 132 -6.78 31.53 -11.35
C SER A 132 -6.66 31.35 -9.84
N GLY A 133 -5.48 31.66 -9.30
CA GLY A 133 -5.26 31.62 -7.87
C GLY A 133 -3.85 32.00 -7.47
N THR A 134 -3.51 31.67 -6.23
CA THR A 134 -2.16 31.78 -5.68
C THR A 134 -1.85 30.49 -4.94
N GLY A 135 -0.70 29.89 -5.25
CA GLY A 135 -0.27 28.65 -4.61
C GLY A 135 0.11 28.83 -3.16
N VAL A 136 0.28 27.69 -2.48
CA VAL A 136 0.68 27.66 -1.06
C VAL A 136 2.04 28.29 -0.76
N ALA A 137 2.90 28.49 -1.78
CA ALA A 137 4.18 29.19 -1.67
C ALA A 137 4.14 30.62 -2.23
N GLY A 138 2.96 31.10 -2.64
CA GLY A 138 2.73 32.47 -3.10
C GLY A 138 2.81 32.68 -4.61
N SER A 139 2.96 31.63 -5.43
CA SER A 139 3.03 31.78 -6.89
C SER A 139 1.65 32.11 -7.47
N PRO A 140 1.45 33.26 -8.13
CA PRO A 140 0.20 33.55 -8.83
C PRO A 140 0.15 32.78 -10.15
N PHE A 141 -1.05 32.33 -10.52
CA PHE A 141 -1.28 31.63 -11.78
C PHE A 141 -2.68 31.95 -12.33
N THR A 142 -2.83 31.76 -13.63
CA THR A 142 -4.13 31.53 -14.28
C THR A 142 -4.11 30.16 -14.94
N HIS A 143 -5.26 29.69 -15.37
CA HIS A 143 -5.47 28.34 -15.87
C HIS A 143 -4.38 27.83 -16.84
N TYR A 144 -3.97 28.65 -17.81
CA TYR A 144 -2.89 28.35 -18.77
C TYR A 144 -1.64 29.26 -18.65
N VAL A 145 -1.49 30.00 -17.55
CA VAL A 145 -0.35 30.91 -17.37
C VAL A 145 0.26 30.74 -15.98
N TYR A 146 1.47 30.20 -15.97
CA TYR A 146 2.25 29.93 -14.77
C TYR A 146 3.60 30.64 -14.90
N ASN A 147 3.74 31.73 -14.15
CA ASN A 147 4.82 32.69 -14.35
C ASN A 147 6.22 32.04 -14.28
N GLY A 148 6.99 32.21 -15.36
CA GLY A 148 8.35 31.68 -15.47
C GLY A 148 8.47 30.19 -15.81
N ILE A 149 7.35 29.46 -15.94
CA ILE A 149 7.36 28.04 -16.32
C ILE A 149 6.54 27.73 -17.57
N TYR A 150 5.25 28.08 -17.62
CA TYR A 150 4.35 27.73 -18.72
C TYR A 150 3.46 28.90 -19.14
N GLN A 151 3.14 28.94 -20.42
CA GLN A 151 2.22 29.88 -21.05
C GLN A 151 1.22 29.11 -21.91
N ASN A 152 0.24 29.81 -22.47
CA ASN A 152 -0.88 29.18 -23.18
C ASN A 152 -0.46 28.14 -24.24
N GLN A 153 0.65 28.36 -24.95
CA GLN A 153 1.15 27.43 -25.98
C GLN A 153 1.78 26.13 -25.44
N ASP A 154 2.03 26.06 -24.13
CA ASP A 154 2.65 24.90 -23.48
C ASP A 154 1.59 23.91 -22.96
N PHE A 155 0.31 24.17 -23.23
CA PHE A 155 -0.83 23.32 -22.94
C PHE A 155 -1.46 22.83 -24.23
N HIS A 156 -2.03 21.63 -24.19
CA HIS A 156 -2.90 21.19 -25.27
C HIS A 156 -4.20 21.99 -25.25
N HIS A 157 -4.73 22.25 -26.45
CA HIS A 157 -6.07 22.81 -26.69
C HIS A 157 -6.73 21.87 -27.69
N CYS A 158 -7.26 20.75 -27.22
CA CYS A 158 -7.54 19.60 -28.09
C CYS A 158 -8.55 19.93 -29.20
N GLY A 159 -9.49 20.84 -28.95
CA GLY A 159 -10.51 21.26 -29.90
C GLY A 159 -11.47 20.14 -30.30
N LEU A 160 -11.50 19.04 -29.54
CA LEU A 160 -12.30 17.84 -29.82
C LEU A 160 -13.64 17.85 -29.08
N THR A 161 -13.70 18.58 -27.97
CA THR A 161 -14.83 18.60 -27.03
C THR A 161 -15.03 20.01 -26.48
N PRO A 162 -16.25 20.38 -26.03
CA PRO A 162 -16.45 21.61 -25.28
C PRO A 162 -15.56 21.68 -24.04
N GLY A 163 -14.85 22.81 -23.87
CA GLY A 163 -13.93 23.00 -22.73
C GLY A 163 -12.63 22.21 -22.84
N ASP A 164 -12.39 21.53 -23.97
CA ASP A 164 -11.25 20.64 -24.15
C ASP A 164 -11.16 19.50 -23.12
N ASP A 165 -12.27 19.14 -22.45
CA ASP A 165 -12.34 18.02 -21.50
C ASP A 165 -12.46 16.65 -22.17
N ILE A 166 -11.90 15.62 -21.56
CA ILE A 166 -12.13 14.23 -21.98
C ILE A 166 -13.61 13.86 -21.82
N GLN A 167 -14.24 13.39 -22.91
CA GLN A 167 -15.63 12.89 -22.88
C GLN A 167 -15.76 11.45 -23.37
N ASP A 168 -14.76 10.94 -24.10
CA ASP A 168 -14.74 9.60 -24.67
C ASP A 168 -13.37 8.93 -24.46
N TYR A 169 -13.32 8.01 -23.48
CA TYR A 169 -12.13 7.21 -23.19
C TYR A 169 -11.79 6.16 -24.27
N THR A 170 -12.66 5.96 -25.26
CA THR A 170 -12.35 5.15 -26.46
C THR A 170 -11.63 5.96 -27.55
N SER A 171 -11.50 7.29 -27.37
CA SER A 171 -10.68 8.16 -28.20
C SER A 171 -9.32 8.41 -27.57
N ARG A 172 -8.27 7.79 -28.12
CA ARG A 172 -6.88 8.04 -27.67
C ARG A 172 -6.51 9.51 -27.73
N ALA A 173 -6.93 10.20 -28.78
CA ALA A 173 -6.63 11.62 -28.96
C ALA A 173 -7.24 12.44 -27.81
N GLN A 174 -8.47 12.15 -27.39
CA GLN A 174 -9.03 12.82 -26.23
C GLN A 174 -8.26 12.48 -24.96
N VAL A 175 -8.07 11.18 -24.66
CA VAL A 175 -7.40 10.73 -23.43
C VAL A 175 -6.01 11.36 -23.24
N GLN A 176 -5.30 11.66 -24.33
CA GLN A 176 -3.89 12.11 -24.30
C GLN A 176 -3.66 13.57 -24.70
N THR A 177 -4.71 14.33 -25.05
CA THR A 177 -4.57 15.75 -25.42
C THR A 177 -5.69 16.65 -24.91
N CYS A 178 -6.81 16.08 -24.44
CA CYS A 178 -7.87 16.82 -23.75
C CYS A 178 -7.64 16.76 -22.23
N GLU A 179 -8.21 17.72 -21.50
CA GLU A 179 -8.09 17.87 -20.06
C GLU A 179 -8.78 16.75 -19.29
N LEU A 180 -8.08 16.25 -18.27
CA LEU A 180 -8.63 15.36 -17.26
C LEU A 180 -9.35 16.23 -16.22
N GLU A 181 -10.67 16.29 -16.25
CA GLU A 181 -11.49 17.03 -15.27
C GLU A 181 -11.08 18.51 -15.13
N ASN A 182 -10.97 19.22 -16.26
CA ASN A 182 -10.54 20.62 -16.33
C ASN A 182 -9.13 20.87 -15.79
N LEU A 183 -8.27 19.85 -15.66
CA LEU A 183 -6.86 20.04 -15.28
C LEU A 183 -6.07 20.47 -16.53
N ALA A 184 -5.45 21.65 -16.48
CA ALA A 184 -4.75 22.26 -17.62
C ALA A 184 -3.67 21.31 -18.18
N ASP A 185 -3.96 20.69 -19.32
CA ASP A 185 -3.22 19.55 -19.86
C ASP A 185 -1.92 19.98 -20.55
N LEU A 186 -0.77 19.51 -20.06
CA LEU A 186 0.53 19.93 -20.58
C LEU A 186 0.77 19.32 -21.96
N ALA A 187 1.26 20.14 -22.90
CA ALA A 187 1.64 19.72 -24.24
C ALA A 187 2.95 18.90 -24.23
N THR A 188 2.88 17.70 -23.65
CA THR A 188 4.00 16.79 -23.40
C THR A 188 4.63 16.25 -24.68
N ASP A 189 4.04 16.51 -25.84
CA ASP A 189 4.60 16.23 -27.15
C ASP A 189 5.68 17.26 -27.58
N THR A 190 5.70 18.43 -26.94
CA THR A 190 6.63 19.53 -27.22
C THR A 190 7.97 19.38 -26.50
N ASP A 191 9.05 19.91 -27.10
CA ASP A 191 10.40 19.83 -26.49
C ASP A 191 10.50 20.65 -25.20
N TYR A 192 9.84 21.82 -25.15
CA TYR A 192 9.89 22.73 -24.02
C TYR A 192 9.27 22.11 -22.77
N VAL A 193 8.06 21.55 -22.87
CA VAL A 193 7.37 20.90 -21.76
C VAL A 193 8.15 19.69 -21.27
N ARG A 194 8.60 18.80 -22.15
CA ARG A 194 9.41 17.63 -21.76
C ARG A 194 10.72 18.04 -21.08
N GLY A 195 11.38 19.09 -21.57
CA GLY A 195 12.60 19.64 -20.97
C GLY A 195 12.35 20.22 -19.58
N ARG A 196 11.22 20.90 -19.37
CA ARG A 196 10.84 21.48 -18.07
C ARG A 196 10.51 20.39 -17.05
N LEU A 197 9.72 19.38 -17.43
CA LEU A 197 9.40 18.22 -16.59
C LEU A 197 10.66 17.42 -16.22
N ALA A 198 11.57 17.20 -17.18
CA ALA A 198 12.85 16.56 -16.89
C ALA A 198 13.73 17.38 -15.94
N THR A 199 13.70 18.71 -16.04
CA THR A 199 14.42 19.61 -15.11
C THR A 199 13.87 19.47 -13.69
N TYR A 200 12.54 19.47 -13.53
CA TYR A 200 11.89 19.24 -12.24
C TYR A 200 12.25 17.87 -11.65
N ALA A 201 12.12 16.79 -12.44
CA ALA A 201 12.47 15.45 -12.01
C ALA A 201 13.96 15.34 -11.61
N ASN A 202 14.87 15.95 -12.39
CA ASN A 202 16.29 15.98 -12.07
C ASN A 202 16.61 16.74 -10.78
N ASP A 203 15.81 17.75 -10.43
CA ASP A 203 15.93 18.46 -9.15
C ASP A 203 15.57 17.55 -7.97
N LEU A 204 14.49 16.78 -8.08
CA LEU A 204 14.12 15.76 -7.07
C LEU A 204 15.21 14.68 -6.93
N LEU A 205 15.76 14.20 -8.05
CA LEU A 205 16.84 13.21 -8.07
C LEU A 205 18.13 13.77 -7.46
N ALA A 206 18.45 15.05 -7.70
CA ALA A 206 19.60 15.70 -7.09
C ALA A 206 19.48 15.86 -5.57
N LEU A 207 18.24 15.91 -5.05
CA LEU A 207 17.96 15.87 -3.61
C LEU A 207 18.00 14.44 -3.01
N GLY A 208 18.11 13.41 -3.85
CA GLY A 208 18.28 12.02 -3.44
C GLY A 208 17.04 11.14 -3.59
N ALA A 209 16.01 11.56 -4.33
CA ALA A 209 14.90 10.67 -4.66
C ALA A 209 15.39 9.41 -5.41
N ASP A 210 14.88 8.23 -5.04
CA ASP A 210 15.26 6.94 -5.63
C ASP A 210 14.27 6.46 -6.68
N GLY A 211 13.03 6.97 -6.64
CA GLY A 211 11.96 6.57 -7.53
C GLY A 211 10.95 7.68 -7.78
N LEU A 212 10.20 7.56 -8.87
CA LEU A 212 9.09 8.44 -9.21
C LEU A 212 7.83 7.58 -9.44
N ARG A 213 6.72 7.93 -8.78
CA ARG A 213 5.38 7.46 -9.15
C ARG A 213 4.79 8.50 -10.10
N LEU A 214 4.42 8.08 -11.30
CA LEU A 214 3.87 8.98 -12.31
C LEU A 214 2.35 8.98 -12.20
N ASP A 215 1.82 10.09 -11.68
CA ASP A 215 0.39 10.38 -11.62
C ASP A 215 -0.22 10.50 -13.02
N ALA A 216 -1.45 10.01 -13.17
CA ALA A 216 -2.23 10.13 -14.41
C ALA A 216 -1.46 9.72 -15.69
N ALA A 217 -0.52 8.77 -15.60
CA ALA A 217 0.38 8.43 -16.71
C ALA A 217 -0.36 7.96 -17.98
N LYS A 218 -1.56 7.39 -17.83
CA LYS A 218 -2.47 7.05 -18.94
C LYS A 218 -2.78 8.23 -19.88
N HIS A 219 -2.81 9.44 -19.33
CA HIS A 219 -3.16 10.67 -20.02
C HIS A 219 -1.96 11.30 -20.75
N ILE A 220 -0.79 10.68 -20.65
CA ILE A 220 0.43 11.09 -21.37
C ILE A 220 0.78 9.99 -22.37
N ALA A 221 1.15 10.36 -23.61
CA ALA A 221 1.64 9.37 -24.55
C ALA A 221 2.88 8.63 -24.00
N THR A 222 2.90 7.29 -24.10
CA THR A 222 4.00 6.45 -23.57
C THR A 222 5.38 6.86 -24.12
N THR A 223 5.44 7.35 -25.37
CA THR A 223 6.64 7.87 -26.01
C THR A 223 7.15 9.17 -25.38
N ASP A 224 6.26 9.95 -24.81
CA ASP A 224 6.55 11.28 -24.27
C ASP A 224 7.10 11.13 -22.86
N ILE A 225 6.50 10.23 -22.06
CA ILE A 225 7.10 9.72 -20.84
C ILE A 225 8.49 9.16 -21.13
N ALA A 226 8.64 8.28 -22.13
CA ALA A 226 9.95 7.71 -22.48
C ALA A 226 10.99 8.81 -22.81
N ASN A 227 10.57 9.86 -23.52
CA ASN A 227 11.41 11.00 -23.86
C ASN A 227 11.83 11.78 -22.60
N ILE A 228 10.90 12.11 -21.70
CA ILE A 228 11.19 12.78 -20.42
C ILE A 228 12.18 11.93 -19.60
N LEU A 229 11.90 10.62 -19.46
CA LEU A 229 12.75 9.69 -18.71
C LEU A 229 14.17 9.57 -19.30
N SER A 230 14.33 9.71 -20.62
CA SER A 230 15.64 9.69 -21.30
C SER A 230 16.51 10.91 -20.97
N ARG A 231 15.91 12.00 -20.50
CA ARG A 231 16.59 13.26 -20.13
C ARG A 231 17.00 13.28 -18.65
N LEU A 232 16.70 12.23 -17.89
CA LEU A 232 17.05 12.17 -16.47
C LEU A 232 18.54 11.88 -16.29
N THR A 233 19.15 12.53 -15.29
CA THR A 233 20.57 12.37 -14.93
C THR A 233 20.84 11.06 -14.20
N ALA A 234 19.80 10.44 -13.64
CA ALA A 234 19.84 9.14 -12.97
C ALA A 234 18.79 8.17 -13.53
N LYS A 235 18.82 6.93 -13.03
CA LYS A 235 17.88 5.87 -13.37
C LYS A 235 17.00 5.51 -12.16
N PRO A 236 16.08 6.39 -11.74
CA PRO A 236 15.14 6.07 -10.66
C PRO A 236 14.27 4.86 -11.00
N TYR A 237 13.77 4.20 -9.95
CA TYR A 237 12.62 3.30 -10.06
C TYR A 237 11.41 4.09 -10.59
N ILE A 238 10.65 3.52 -11.52
CA ILE A 238 9.44 4.16 -12.07
C ILE A 238 8.25 3.23 -11.83
N THR A 239 7.20 3.78 -11.24
CA THR A 239 5.87 3.15 -11.19
C THR A 239 4.84 4.12 -11.78
N GLN A 240 3.88 3.62 -12.56
CA GLN A 240 3.01 4.45 -13.38
C GLN A 240 1.55 4.14 -13.11
N GLU A 241 0.75 5.17 -12.87
CA GLU A 241 -0.70 5.03 -12.81
C GLU A 241 -1.29 4.96 -14.22
N VAL A 242 -1.63 3.74 -14.64
CA VAL A 242 -2.34 3.51 -15.90
C VAL A 242 -3.56 2.66 -15.62
N ILE A 243 -4.68 3.32 -15.31
CA ILE A 243 -5.93 2.63 -14.95
C ILE A 243 -6.49 1.93 -16.18
N PHE A 244 -6.68 0.62 -16.07
CA PHE A 244 -7.37 -0.18 -17.09
C PHE A 244 -8.87 0.15 -17.12
N GLY A 245 -9.41 0.42 -18.30
CA GLY A 245 -10.84 0.33 -18.57
C GLY A 245 -11.11 -0.53 -19.80
N ALA A 246 -12.19 -1.33 -19.71
CA ALA A 246 -12.58 -2.23 -20.77
C ALA A 246 -13.04 -1.46 -22.02
N GLY A 247 -12.40 -1.72 -23.17
CA GLY A 247 -12.74 -1.06 -24.43
C GLY A 247 -12.11 0.33 -24.62
N GLU A 248 -11.39 0.84 -23.63
CA GLU A 248 -10.72 2.13 -23.72
C GLU A 248 -9.48 2.06 -24.62
N ALA A 249 -9.12 3.19 -25.22
CA ALA A 249 -8.10 3.23 -26.26
C ALA A 249 -6.67 3.06 -25.75
N VAL A 250 -6.41 3.44 -24.49
CA VAL A 250 -5.09 3.41 -23.86
C VAL A 250 -5.04 2.31 -22.82
N GLN A 251 -4.06 1.42 -22.92
CA GLN A 251 -3.98 0.20 -22.14
C GLN A 251 -2.69 0.13 -21.29
N PRO A 252 -2.73 -0.46 -20.07
CA PRO A 252 -1.57 -0.57 -19.18
C PRO A 252 -0.33 -1.21 -19.81
N SER A 253 -0.52 -2.20 -20.69
CA SER A 253 0.57 -2.92 -21.37
C SER A 253 1.46 -2.03 -22.25
N GLU A 254 0.99 -0.84 -22.63
CA GLU A 254 1.76 0.11 -23.45
C GLU A 254 2.88 0.82 -22.66
N TYR A 255 2.83 0.79 -21.33
CA TYR A 255 3.69 1.59 -20.45
C TYR A 255 4.80 0.79 -19.77
N VAL A 256 4.80 -0.54 -19.92
CA VAL A 256 5.73 -1.45 -19.22
C VAL A 256 7.21 -1.27 -19.63
N ASN A 257 7.48 -0.56 -20.71
CA ASN A 257 8.84 -0.20 -21.14
C ASN A 257 9.43 1.00 -20.37
N ASN A 258 8.58 1.81 -19.72
CA ASN A 258 9.00 2.98 -18.94
C ASN A 258 9.27 2.65 -17.46
N GLY A 259 8.66 1.60 -16.94
CA GLY A 259 8.74 1.17 -15.54
C GLY A 259 7.63 0.20 -15.18
N ASP A 260 7.48 -0.08 -13.88
CA ASP A 260 6.35 -0.84 -13.38
C ASP A 260 5.04 -0.07 -13.63
N VAL A 261 3.95 -0.81 -13.82
CA VAL A 261 2.60 -0.25 -14.00
C VAL A 261 1.73 -0.66 -12.82
N GLN A 262 1.00 0.29 -12.25
CA GLN A 262 0.01 0.04 -11.20
C GLN A 262 -1.13 -0.81 -11.77
N GLU A 263 -1.25 -2.06 -11.34
CA GLU A 263 -2.22 -3.00 -11.90
C GLU A 263 -3.54 -2.99 -11.13
N PHE A 264 -4.42 -2.04 -11.45
CA PHE A 264 -5.70 -1.85 -10.76
C PHE A 264 -6.65 -3.05 -10.83
N ARG A 265 -6.56 -3.89 -11.87
CA ARG A 265 -7.37 -5.11 -11.93
C ARG A 265 -6.98 -6.11 -10.85
N TYR A 266 -5.72 -6.11 -10.39
CA TYR A 266 -5.27 -6.92 -9.25
C TYR A 266 -6.06 -6.55 -8.00
N THR A 267 -6.22 -5.26 -7.76
CA THR A 267 -7.01 -4.70 -6.65
C THR A 267 -8.45 -5.20 -6.68
N SER A 268 -9.11 -5.13 -7.84
CA SER A 268 -10.48 -5.63 -8.01
C SER A 268 -10.56 -7.15 -7.83
N ALA A 269 -9.62 -7.91 -8.40
CA ALA A 269 -9.59 -9.37 -8.27
C ALA A 269 -9.44 -9.83 -6.81
N LEU A 270 -8.61 -9.16 -6.02
CA LEU A 270 -8.50 -9.44 -4.58
C LEU A 270 -9.79 -9.08 -3.84
N LYS A 271 -10.38 -7.92 -4.12
CA LYS A 271 -11.65 -7.53 -3.52
C LYS A 271 -12.74 -8.57 -3.78
N ASP A 272 -12.90 -9.01 -5.03
CA ASP A 272 -13.90 -10.00 -5.42
C ASP A 272 -13.65 -11.35 -4.75
N ALA A 273 -12.41 -11.83 -4.75
CA ALA A 273 -12.03 -13.10 -4.15
C ALA A 273 -12.31 -13.14 -2.63
N PHE A 274 -11.88 -12.11 -1.90
CA PHE A 274 -12.00 -12.04 -0.44
C PHE A 274 -13.42 -11.66 0.05
N SER A 275 -14.22 -10.98 -0.79
CA SER A 275 -15.60 -10.60 -0.45
C SER A 275 -16.65 -11.67 -0.75
N GLY A 276 -16.22 -12.86 -1.18
CA GLY A 276 -17.12 -14.01 -1.37
C GLY A 276 -16.88 -14.82 -2.63
N GLY A 277 -16.13 -14.29 -3.61
CA GLY A 277 -15.82 -14.97 -4.88
C GLY A 277 -14.94 -16.22 -4.71
N GLY A 278 -14.22 -16.33 -3.59
CA GLY A 278 -13.39 -17.49 -3.25
C GLY A 278 -11.93 -17.25 -3.58
N ILE A 279 -11.09 -17.24 -2.55
CA ILE A 279 -9.65 -17.00 -2.66
C ILE A 279 -8.89 -18.12 -3.37
N SER A 280 -9.50 -19.29 -3.57
CA SER A 280 -8.96 -20.37 -4.41
C SER A 280 -8.73 -19.96 -5.87
N SER A 281 -9.52 -19.00 -6.37
CA SER A 281 -9.40 -18.47 -7.74
C SER A 281 -8.06 -17.78 -8.00
N LEU A 282 -7.38 -17.33 -6.95
CA LEU A 282 -6.11 -16.59 -7.03
C LEU A 282 -4.89 -17.49 -7.33
N GLN A 283 -5.07 -18.80 -7.48
CA GLN A 283 -3.97 -19.71 -7.83
C GLN A 283 -3.29 -19.35 -9.16
N ASN A 284 -4.07 -18.86 -10.14
CA ASN A 284 -3.60 -18.55 -11.49
C ASN A 284 -3.55 -17.05 -11.73
N LEU A 285 -3.04 -16.30 -10.75
CA LEU A 285 -2.94 -14.86 -10.78
C LEU A 285 -2.11 -14.35 -11.98
N ASP A 286 -1.01 -15.03 -12.35
CA ASP A 286 -0.13 -14.61 -13.45
C ASP A 286 -0.78 -14.67 -14.86
N ASN A 287 -1.95 -15.32 -15.02
CA ASN A 287 -2.54 -15.65 -16.32
C ASN A 287 -3.88 -14.94 -16.61
N GLN A 288 -4.09 -13.74 -16.07
CA GLN A 288 -5.36 -13.00 -16.16
C GLN A 288 -5.43 -11.98 -17.32
N GLY A 289 -4.40 -11.90 -18.17
CA GLY A 289 -4.35 -10.92 -19.28
C GLY A 289 -4.00 -9.48 -18.86
N TRP A 290 -3.51 -9.31 -17.63
CA TRP A 290 -2.89 -8.08 -17.17
C TRP A 290 -1.38 -8.03 -17.43
N VAL A 291 -0.72 -6.93 -17.06
CA VAL A 291 0.74 -6.78 -17.23
C VAL A 291 1.50 -7.91 -16.52
N SER A 292 2.73 -8.20 -16.93
CA SER A 292 3.54 -9.22 -16.23
C SER A 292 3.74 -8.81 -14.77
N GLY A 293 3.67 -9.78 -13.84
CA GLY A 293 3.99 -9.54 -12.43
C GLY A 293 5.42 -9.04 -12.19
N THR A 294 6.33 -9.18 -13.16
CA THR A 294 7.70 -8.61 -13.08
C THR A 294 7.77 -7.13 -13.46
N GLN A 295 6.67 -6.56 -13.94
CA GLN A 295 6.51 -5.17 -14.39
C GLN A 295 5.25 -4.53 -13.76
N ALA A 296 4.78 -5.09 -12.65
CA ALA A 296 3.56 -4.67 -11.98
C ALA A 296 3.88 -4.09 -10.61
N ASN A 297 3.35 -2.91 -10.31
CA ASN A 297 3.17 -2.45 -8.95
C ASN A 297 1.77 -2.82 -8.49
N VAL A 298 1.64 -3.51 -7.36
CA VAL A 298 0.36 -4.06 -6.88
C VAL A 298 0.05 -3.58 -5.49
N PHE A 299 -1.23 -3.46 -5.19
CA PHE A 299 -1.74 -3.01 -3.90
C PHE A 299 -3.11 -3.62 -3.65
N VAL A 300 -3.47 -3.81 -2.38
CA VAL A 300 -4.85 -4.16 -2.00
C VAL A 300 -5.73 -2.92 -1.98
N ALA A 301 -5.15 -1.76 -1.70
CA ALA A 301 -5.79 -0.45 -1.72
C ALA A 301 -4.71 0.62 -2.00
N ASN A 302 -5.06 1.67 -2.72
CA ASN A 302 -4.31 2.92 -2.76
C ASN A 302 -5.21 4.07 -2.29
N HIS A 303 -4.68 5.29 -2.31
CA HIS A 303 -5.41 6.49 -1.90
C HIS A 303 -6.74 6.73 -2.65
N ASP A 304 -6.85 6.37 -3.94
CA ASP A 304 -8.09 6.55 -4.71
C ASP A 304 -9.09 5.43 -4.44
N THR A 305 -8.62 4.18 -4.52
CA THR A 305 -9.49 3.00 -4.49
C THR A 305 -10.11 2.77 -3.12
N GLU A 306 -9.42 3.17 -2.04
CA GLU A 306 -9.99 3.09 -0.69
C GLU A 306 -11.19 4.05 -0.52
N ARG A 307 -11.16 5.19 -1.23
CA ARG A 307 -12.12 6.30 -1.10
C ARG A 307 -13.33 6.11 -1.97
N ASN A 308 -13.13 5.65 -3.20
CA ASN A 308 -14.22 5.40 -4.16
C ASN A 308 -14.87 4.01 -3.98
N GLY A 309 -14.38 3.21 -3.03
CA GLY A 309 -14.90 1.88 -2.74
C GLY A 309 -14.54 0.81 -3.76
N ALA A 310 -13.62 1.06 -4.69
CA ALA A 310 -13.17 0.08 -5.70
C ALA A 310 -12.27 -1.02 -5.12
N SER A 311 -11.75 -0.86 -3.90
CA SER A 311 -10.89 -1.84 -3.24
C SER A 311 -11.42 -2.32 -1.89
N LEU A 312 -10.73 -3.32 -1.30
CA LEU A 312 -10.79 -3.54 0.15
C LEU A 312 -10.07 -2.37 0.85
N ASN A 313 -10.32 -2.18 2.14
CA ASN A 313 -9.67 -1.17 2.98
C ASN A 313 -9.71 -1.60 4.46
N HIS A 314 -9.12 -0.82 5.36
CA HIS A 314 -9.05 -1.13 6.79
C HIS A 314 -10.42 -1.32 7.48
N ASN A 315 -11.51 -0.78 6.90
CA ASN A 315 -12.88 -0.94 7.39
C ASN A 315 -13.60 -2.16 6.79
N SER A 316 -12.96 -2.90 5.89
CA SER A 316 -13.58 -4.07 5.26
C SER A 316 -13.88 -5.15 6.30
N PRO A 317 -15.09 -5.75 6.26
CA PRO A 317 -15.55 -6.64 7.31
C PRO A 317 -14.74 -7.94 7.35
N SER A 318 -14.87 -8.68 8.45
CA SER A 318 -14.38 -10.05 8.57
C SER A 318 -12.89 -10.20 8.25
N ASN A 319 -12.08 -9.20 8.62
CA ASN A 319 -10.62 -9.18 8.45
C ASN A 319 -10.14 -9.31 6.99
N THR A 320 -11.03 -9.11 6.01
CA THR A 320 -10.76 -9.40 4.59
C THR A 320 -9.60 -8.60 4.01
N TYR A 321 -9.45 -7.34 4.41
CA TYR A 321 -8.32 -6.49 4.00
C TYR A 321 -6.96 -7.05 4.49
N VAL A 322 -6.88 -7.46 5.75
CA VAL A 322 -5.65 -8.02 6.32
C VAL A 322 -5.29 -9.33 5.63
N LEU A 323 -6.26 -10.22 5.39
CA LEU A 323 -6.01 -11.48 4.68
C LEU A 323 -5.57 -11.25 3.23
N ALA A 324 -6.16 -10.28 2.54
CA ALA A 324 -5.77 -9.90 1.18
C ALA A 324 -4.34 -9.33 1.13
N MET A 325 -3.95 -8.55 2.14
CA MET A 325 -2.58 -8.03 2.26
C MET A 325 -1.57 -9.13 2.58
N ILE A 326 -1.93 -10.10 3.42
CA ILE A 326 -1.09 -11.29 3.66
C ILE A 326 -0.90 -12.06 2.35
N PHE A 327 -1.96 -12.27 1.57
CA PHE A 327 -1.84 -12.89 0.25
C PHE A 327 -0.91 -12.07 -0.66
N SER A 328 -1.10 -10.74 -0.73
CA SER A 328 -0.32 -9.85 -1.59
C SER A 328 1.18 -9.90 -1.27
N LEU A 329 1.54 -9.86 0.01
CA LEU A 329 2.92 -9.93 0.47
C LEU A 329 3.51 -11.35 0.32
N ALA A 330 2.68 -12.40 0.37
CA ALA A 330 3.12 -13.78 0.21
C ALA A 330 3.28 -14.21 -1.26
N HIS A 331 2.51 -13.64 -2.20
CA HIS A 331 2.50 -14.06 -3.60
C HIS A 331 3.66 -13.42 -4.40
N PRO A 332 4.34 -14.13 -5.33
CA PRO A 332 5.48 -13.58 -6.08
C PRO A 332 5.12 -12.43 -7.03
N TYR A 333 3.89 -12.41 -7.56
CA TYR A 333 3.40 -11.41 -8.51
C TYR A 333 3.52 -9.97 -7.97
N GLY A 334 4.19 -9.11 -8.73
CA GLY A 334 4.24 -7.68 -8.51
C GLY A 334 5.19 -7.22 -7.40
N THR A 335 5.46 -5.92 -7.43
CA THR A 335 6.08 -5.14 -6.35
C THR A 335 4.95 -4.63 -5.44
N PRO A 336 4.81 -5.12 -4.19
CA PRO A 336 3.68 -4.77 -3.34
C PRO A 336 3.85 -3.39 -2.68
N THR A 337 2.78 -2.59 -2.73
CA THR A 337 2.61 -1.33 -1.99
C THR A 337 1.57 -1.48 -0.88
N ILE A 338 1.92 -1.05 0.33
CA ILE A 338 1.02 -0.93 1.47
C ILE A 338 0.62 0.54 1.60
N LEU A 339 -0.68 0.83 1.62
CA LEU A 339 -1.18 2.17 1.93
C LEU A 339 -1.10 2.42 3.44
N SER A 340 -0.59 3.59 3.84
CA SER A 340 -0.71 4.10 5.22
C SER A 340 -1.65 5.31 5.20
N SER A 341 -2.93 5.07 5.51
CA SER A 341 -4.00 6.04 5.38
C SER A 341 -4.43 6.66 6.73
N TYR A 342 -5.52 7.42 6.68
CA TYR A 342 -6.21 8.07 7.77
C TYR A 342 -7.73 7.90 7.59
N THR A 343 -8.50 8.05 8.67
CA THR A 343 -9.96 7.99 8.64
C THR A 343 -10.53 9.25 7.97
N PHE A 344 -11.50 9.08 7.08
CA PHE A 344 -12.21 10.15 6.39
C PHE A 344 -13.72 9.90 6.41
N SER A 345 -14.51 10.95 6.24
CA SER A 345 -15.97 10.92 6.13
C SER A 345 -16.44 11.13 4.69
N THR A 346 -15.69 11.89 3.90
CA THR A 346 -15.94 12.08 2.46
C THR A 346 -14.73 11.66 1.63
N THR A 347 -14.94 11.43 0.34
CA THR A 347 -13.87 11.08 -0.60
C THR A 347 -12.78 12.15 -0.66
N ASP A 348 -13.07 13.40 -0.31
CA ASP A 348 -12.19 14.54 -0.56
C ASP A 348 -11.43 15.00 0.68
N ASP A 349 -11.75 14.43 1.85
CA ASP A 349 -11.16 14.85 3.12
C ASP A 349 -9.62 14.68 3.07
N GLY A 350 -8.91 15.77 3.34
CA GLY A 350 -7.46 15.73 3.51
C GLY A 350 -7.04 15.22 4.88
N ALA A 351 -5.73 14.99 5.02
CA ALA A 351 -5.15 14.39 6.20
C ALA A 351 -5.47 15.16 7.50
N PRO A 352 -5.70 14.43 8.61
CA PRO A 352 -5.89 15.02 9.92
C PRO A 352 -4.63 15.76 10.38
N ASN A 353 -4.80 16.72 11.29
CA ASN A 353 -3.70 17.44 11.93
C ASN A 353 -2.71 18.10 10.95
N GLY A 354 -3.20 18.53 9.77
CA GLY A 354 -2.35 19.11 8.73
C GLY A 354 -1.29 18.16 8.18
N GLY A 355 -1.53 16.84 8.25
CA GLY A 355 -0.57 15.82 7.82
C GLY A 355 0.49 15.45 8.86
N ALA A 356 0.46 16.03 10.05
CA ALA A 356 1.34 15.63 11.15
C ALA A 356 0.96 14.22 11.62
N GLY A 357 1.71 13.24 11.11
CA GLY A 357 1.49 11.82 11.27
C GLY A 357 1.89 11.28 12.64
N SER A 358 1.07 10.40 13.19
CA SER A 358 1.34 9.67 14.44
C SER A 358 0.79 8.26 14.38
N CYS A 359 1.54 7.26 14.85
CA CYS A 359 1.07 5.88 14.94
C CYS A 359 1.22 5.31 16.34
N ALA A 360 0.34 4.38 16.71
CA ALA A 360 0.53 3.54 17.88
C ALA A 360 1.53 2.41 17.56
N ALA A 361 1.88 1.59 18.55
CA ALA A 361 2.82 0.49 18.35
C ALA A 361 2.38 -0.47 17.24
N ASN A 362 1.08 -0.81 17.19
CA ASN A 362 0.53 -1.86 16.32
C ASN A 362 -0.55 -1.34 15.36
N GLY A 363 -0.48 -0.06 14.96
CA GLY A 363 -1.46 0.53 14.05
C GLY A 363 -1.91 1.93 14.48
N SER A 364 -3.23 2.09 14.53
CA SER A 364 -3.88 3.39 14.48
C SER A 364 -3.63 4.27 15.71
N SER A 365 -3.54 5.58 15.49
CA SER A 365 -3.45 6.59 16.55
C SER A 365 -4.25 7.83 16.15
N GLY A 366 -5.28 8.15 16.93
CA GLY A 366 -6.26 9.16 16.54
C GLY A 366 -6.91 8.80 15.20
N SER A 367 -6.86 9.72 14.24
CA SER A 367 -7.40 9.52 12.89
C SER A 367 -6.41 8.84 11.92
N TRP A 368 -5.15 8.64 12.29
CA TRP A 368 -4.21 7.90 11.46
C TRP A 368 -4.42 6.40 11.60
N VAL A 369 -4.54 5.68 10.48
CA VAL A 369 -4.82 4.24 10.49
C VAL A 369 -3.52 3.45 10.65
N CYS A 370 -2.46 3.85 9.97
CA CYS A 370 -1.12 3.24 10.05
C CYS A 370 -1.11 1.74 9.75
N GLU A 371 -1.73 1.33 8.64
CA GLU A 371 -1.86 -0.07 8.23
C GLU A 371 -0.50 -0.78 8.10
N HIS A 372 0.57 -0.04 7.77
CA HIS A 372 1.95 -0.56 7.73
C HIS A 372 2.45 -1.07 9.09
N ARG A 373 1.82 -0.66 10.19
CA ARG A 373 2.12 -1.13 11.55
C ARG A 373 1.25 -2.28 12.02
N PHE A 374 0.25 -2.71 11.25
CA PHE A 374 -0.54 -3.86 11.65
C PHE A 374 0.39 -5.08 11.80
N PRO A 375 0.29 -5.87 12.89
CA PRO A 375 1.24 -6.93 13.17
C PRO A 375 1.45 -7.90 11.99
N ALA A 376 0.36 -8.27 11.32
CA ALA A 376 0.42 -9.12 10.15
C ALA A 376 1.20 -8.49 8.98
N MET A 377 0.99 -7.20 8.68
CA MET A 377 1.70 -6.50 7.61
C MET A 377 3.20 -6.41 7.94
N ALA A 378 3.53 -5.96 9.15
CA ALA A 378 4.92 -5.84 9.60
C ALA A 378 5.67 -7.18 9.54
N GLY A 379 5.06 -8.27 10.01
CA GLY A 379 5.65 -9.60 9.92
C GLY A 379 5.75 -10.11 8.46
N MET A 380 4.76 -9.82 7.63
CA MET A 380 4.76 -10.22 6.23
C MET A 380 5.75 -9.43 5.36
N VAL A 381 6.21 -8.25 5.78
CA VAL A 381 7.36 -7.59 5.18
C VAL A 381 8.63 -8.42 5.37
N GLY A 382 8.87 -8.91 6.60
CA GLY A 382 9.94 -9.85 6.89
C GLY A 382 9.83 -11.14 6.06
N PHE A 383 8.62 -11.68 5.93
CA PHE A 383 8.35 -12.83 5.07
C PHE A 383 8.73 -12.54 3.61
N ARG A 384 8.24 -11.44 3.01
CA ARG A 384 8.50 -11.06 1.61
C ARG A 384 10.00 -10.91 1.34
N ASN A 385 10.71 -10.24 2.24
CA ASN A 385 12.16 -10.06 2.16
C ASN A 385 12.91 -11.39 2.20
N ASN A 386 12.47 -12.34 3.02
CA ASN A 386 13.10 -13.65 3.14
C ASN A 386 12.84 -14.55 1.92
N VAL A 387 11.62 -14.57 1.39
CA VAL A 387 11.25 -15.47 0.29
C VAL A 387 11.59 -14.91 -1.10
N GLY A 388 11.73 -13.60 -1.24
CA GLY A 388 12.10 -12.93 -2.48
C GLY A 388 11.26 -13.39 -3.68
N SER A 389 11.92 -13.83 -4.75
CA SER A 389 11.32 -14.32 -6.00
C SER A 389 11.04 -15.83 -6.02
N ALA A 390 11.18 -16.56 -4.90
CA ALA A 390 10.98 -18.01 -4.86
C ALA A 390 9.61 -18.41 -5.44
N ALA A 391 9.53 -19.48 -6.23
CA ALA A 391 8.27 -19.90 -6.83
C ALA A 391 7.24 -20.37 -5.78
N ILE A 392 5.96 -20.28 -6.13
CA ILE A 392 4.89 -20.96 -5.37
C ILE A 392 5.09 -22.48 -5.51
N THR A 393 4.93 -23.19 -4.38
CA THR A 393 5.01 -24.65 -4.29
C THR A 393 3.88 -25.16 -3.39
N ASN A 394 3.51 -26.43 -3.51
CA ASN A 394 2.55 -27.07 -2.59
C ASN A 394 1.23 -26.28 -2.41
N TRP A 395 0.67 -25.73 -3.50
CA TRP A 395 -0.62 -25.05 -3.43
C TRP A 395 -1.72 -26.04 -3.05
N VAL A 396 -2.50 -25.69 -2.03
CA VAL A 396 -3.61 -26.48 -1.50
C VAL A 396 -4.82 -25.56 -1.34
N SER A 397 -5.97 -26.00 -1.82
CA SER A 397 -7.24 -25.31 -1.61
C SER A 397 -8.38 -26.32 -1.47
N PRO A 398 -8.66 -26.80 -0.23
CA PRO A 398 -9.66 -27.85 -0.02
C PRO A 398 -11.09 -27.32 -0.20
N GLN A 399 -11.26 -25.99 -0.08
CA GLN A 399 -12.50 -25.26 -0.25
C GLN A 399 -12.19 -23.89 -0.86
N SER A 400 -13.19 -23.23 -1.42
CA SER A 400 -13.01 -21.94 -2.11
C SER A 400 -12.44 -20.83 -1.23
N GLN A 401 -12.66 -20.90 0.09
CA GLN A 401 -12.22 -19.87 1.05
C GLN A 401 -10.96 -20.25 1.85
N GLN A 402 -10.26 -21.30 1.46
CA GLN A 402 -9.07 -21.79 2.15
C GLN A 402 -7.96 -22.04 1.13
N ILE A 403 -6.81 -21.40 1.34
CA ILE A 403 -5.61 -21.64 0.52
C ILE A 403 -4.39 -21.79 1.42
N ALA A 404 -3.44 -22.62 0.99
CA ALA A 404 -2.11 -22.69 1.57
C ALA A 404 -1.08 -22.96 0.49
N PHE A 405 0.12 -22.41 0.63
CA PHE A 405 1.22 -22.64 -0.30
C PHE A 405 2.58 -22.33 0.32
N GLY A 406 3.61 -22.99 -0.19
CA GLY A 406 5.02 -22.69 0.07
C GLY A 406 5.59 -21.69 -0.92
N ARG A 407 6.63 -20.96 -0.51
CA ARG A 407 7.52 -20.16 -1.36
C ARG A 407 8.88 -20.85 -1.39
N GLY A 408 8.98 -21.90 -2.23
CA GLY A 408 10.10 -22.84 -2.22
C GLY A 408 10.37 -23.41 -0.82
N ALA A 409 11.65 -23.57 -0.49
CA ALA A 409 12.12 -23.99 0.84
C ALA A 409 12.29 -22.83 1.84
N LEU A 410 11.79 -21.63 1.52
CA LEU A 410 12.07 -20.41 2.28
C LEU A 410 10.90 -19.96 3.16
N GLY A 411 9.66 -20.25 2.77
CA GLY A 411 8.48 -19.81 3.51
C GLY A 411 7.23 -20.62 3.20
N PHE A 412 6.22 -20.50 4.05
CA PHE A 412 4.91 -21.12 3.91
C PHE A 412 3.83 -20.20 4.47
N VAL A 413 2.69 -20.12 3.79
CA VAL A 413 1.51 -19.37 4.21
C VAL A 413 0.25 -20.22 4.12
N ALA A 414 -0.69 -20.03 5.03
CA ALA A 414 -2.05 -20.53 4.92
C ALA A 414 -3.05 -19.45 5.34
N ILE A 415 -4.11 -19.29 4.56
CA ILE A 415 -5.13 -18.25 4.71
C ILE A 415 -6.50 -18.93 4.78
N ASN A 416 -7.25 -18.63 5.83
CA ASN A 416 -8.62 -19.10 6.02
C ASN A 416 -9.59 -17.91 5.98
N ASN A 417 -10.18 -17.67 4.81
CA ASN A 417 -11.24 -16.68 4.64
C ASN A 417 -12.64 -17.25 4.94
N ALA A 418 -12.75 -18.45 5.54
CA ALA A 418 -14.03 -18.99 5.98
C ALA A 418 -14.40 -18.51 7.39
N ASP A 419 -15.67 -18.67 7.76
CA ASP A 419 -16.22 -18.34 9.08
C ASP A 419 -16.07 -19.48 10.11
N SER A 420 -15.37 -20.56 9.73
CA SER A 420 -15.05 -21.69 10.60
C SER A 420 -13.55 -21.95 10.61
N ALA A 421 -13.04 -22.50 11.72
CA ALA A 421 -11.62 -22.84 11.83
C ALA A 421 -11.23 -23.97 10.86
N TRP A 422 -10.01 -23.90 10.34
CA TRP A 422 -9.41 -24.87 9.44
C TRP A 422 -8.22 -25.56 10.11
N THR A 423 -8.36 -26.85 10.43
CA THR A 423 -7.25 -27.69 10.92
C THR A 423 -6.77 -28.63 9.82
N ALA A 424 -5.49 -28.58 9.50
CA ALA A 424 -4.89 -29.48 8.51
C ALA A 424 -3.41 -29.76 8.80
N THR A 425 -2.92 -30.87 8.24
CA THR A 425 -1.49 -31.14 8.11
C THR A 425 -1.03 -30.69 6.73
N PHE A 426 -0.15 -29.70 6.72
CA PHE A 426 0.39 -29.10 5.50
C PHE A 426 1.68 -29.79 5.09
N SER A 427 1.83 -30.05 3.80
CA SER A 427 3.12 -30.44 3.20
C SER A 427 3.88 -29.18 2.80
N THR A 428 5.15 -29.11 3.14
CA THR A 428 6.01 -27.94 2.91
C THR A 428 7.41 -28.38 2.52
N SER A 429 8.10 -27.50 1.78
CA SER A 429 9.51 -27.68 1.44
C SER A 429 10.44 -27.01 2.45
N LEU A 430 9.89 -26.41 3.51
CA LEU A 430 10.68 -25.86 4.61
C LEU A 430 11.53 -26.97 5.25
N PRO A 431 12.80 -26.69 5.61
CA PRO A 431 13.60 -27.61 6.39
C PRO A 431 12.96 -27.94 7.74
N ASP A 432 13.32 -29.09 8.31
CA ASP A 432 12.94 -29.44 9.67
C ASP A 432 13.42 -28.37 10.66
N GLY A 433 12.54 -27.95 11.58
CA GLY A 433 12.83 -26.86 12.51
C GLY A 433 11.59 -26.26 13.15
N ALA A 434 11.81 -25.34 14.09
CA ALA A 434 10.76 -24.58 14.75
C ALA A 434 10.73 -23.15 14.19
N TYR A 435 9.53 -22.69 13.82
CA TYR A 435 9.30 -21.44 13.13
C TYR A 435 8.24 -20.60 13.85
N CYS A 436 8.45 -19.29 13.90
CA CYS A 436 7.48 -18.35 14.46
C CYS A 436 6.44 -17.95 13.42
N ASN A 437 5.19 -17.89 13.86
CA ASN A 437 4.10 -17.35 13.07
C ASN A 437 4.22 -15.82 12.99
N VAL A 438 4.64 -15.31 11.84
CA VAL A 438 4.85 -13.86 11.67
C VAL A 438 3.56 -13.06 11.52
N ILE A 439 2.40 -13.70 11.46
CA ILE A 439 1.10 -13.01 11.44
C ILE A 439 0.76 -12.39 12.80
N ASN A 440 1.17 -13.03 13.90
CA ASN A 440 0.79 -12.62 15.26
C ASN A 440 1.97 -12.54 16.24
N GLY A 441 3.20 -12.67 15.76
CA GLY A 441 4.38 -12.63 16.61
C GLY A 441 5.68 -12.50 15.83
N ASN A 442 6.77 -12.37 16.57
CA ASN A 442 8.12 -12.23 16.04
C ASN A 442 9.03 -13.32 16.62
N SER A 443 10.15 -13.56 15.95
CA SER A 443 11.26 -14.30 16.54
C SER A 443 12.13 -13.36 17.36
N THR A 444 12.28 -13.66 18.65
CA THR A 444 13.15 -12.94 19.57
C THR A 444 14.02 -13.94 20.31
N ALA A 445 15.33 -13.90 20.07
CA ALA A 445 16.31 -14.79 20.72
C ALA A 445 15.95 -16.30 20.63
N GLY A 446 15.38 -16.73 19.51
CA GLY A 446 15.00 -18.14 19.28
C GLY A 446 13.66 -18.55 19.91
N ALA A 447 12.90 -17.61 20.48
CA ALA A 447 11.54 -17.83 20.96
C ALA A 447 10.53 -17.02 20.15
N CYS A 448 9.31 -17.54 20.00
CA CYS A 448 8.23 -16.81 19.34
C CYS A 448 7.43 -16.01 20.36
N THR A 449 7.20 -14.72 20.09
CA THR A 449 6.29 -13.92 20.92
C THR A 449 4.82 -14.27 20.69
N GLY A 450 4.52 -14.84 19.52
CA GLY A 450 3.21 -15.37 19.14
C GLY A 450 3.23 -16.90 19.04
N THR A 451 2.39 -17.44 18.15
CA THR A 451 2.37 -18.89 17.91
C THR A 451 3.62 -19.36 17.15
N GLY A 452 3.95 -20.64 17.26
CA GLY A 452 5.03 -21.24 16.49
C GLY A 452 4.69 -22.66 16.06
N PHE A 453 5.36 -23.13 15.01
CA PHE A 453 5.09 -24.42 14.39
C PHE A 453 6.40 -25.19 14.20
N THR A 454 6.35 -26.50 14.41
CA THR A 454 7.48 -27.40 14.14
C THR A 454 7.24 -28.12 12.82
N VAL A 455 8.16 -27.94 11.88
CA VAL A 455 8.23 -28.73 10.65
C VAL A 455 9.09 -29.96 10.91
N SER A 456 8.58 -31.14 10.58
CA SER A 456 9.32 -32.39 10.61
C SER A 456 8.93 -33.28 9.44
N GLY A 457 9.93 -33.79 8.71
CA GLY A 457 9.71 -34.59 7.52
C GLY A 457 8.92 -33.85 6.43
N GLY A 458 9.13 -32.53 6.30
CA GLY A 458 8.41 -31.69 5.34
C GLY A 458 6.92 -31.50 5.65
N LYS A 459 6.49 -31.68 6.91
CA LYS A 459 5.11 -31.51 7.33
C LYS A 459 4.99 -30.74 8.64
N PHE A 460 3.87 -30.05 8.81
CA PHE A 460 3.44 -29.50 10.09
C PHE A 460 1.91 -29.45 10.16
N THR A 461 1.34 -29.47 11.36
CA THR A 461 -0.10 -29.34 11.58
C THR A 461 -0.40 -27.98 12.19
N ALA A 462 -1.44 -27.32 11.69
CA ALA A 462 -1.92 -26.06 12.25
C ALA A 462 -3.45 -25.99 12.24
N THR A 463 -4.00 -25.24 13.20
CA THR A 463 -5.37 -24.76 13.19
C THR A 463 -5.33 -23.26 12.89
N ILE A 464 -5.99 -22.87 11.80
CA ILE A 464 -6.14 -21.47 11.40
C ILE A 464 -7.57 -21.09 11.76
N ASN A 465 -7.75 -20.07 12.61
CA ASN A 465 -9.08 -19.65 13.04
C ASN A 465 -9.91 -19.12 11.86
N ALA A 466 -11.20 -18.94 12.09
CA ALA A 466 -12.06 -18.24 11.15
C ALA A 466 -11.48 -16.84 10.84
N ARG A 467 -11.44 -16.47 9.57
CA ARG A 467 -10.94 -15.15 9.10
C ARG A 467 -9.51 -14.82 9.55
N ASP A 468 -8.64 -15.83 9.57
CA ASP A 468 -7.27 -15.74 10.07
C ASP A 468 -6.26 -16.37 9.09
N ALA A 469 -4.97 -16.20 9.37
CA ALA A 469 -3.88 -16.75 8.58
C ALA A 469 -2.67 -17.11 9.44
N ILE A 470 -1.78 -17.92 8.87
CA ILE A 470 -0.45 -18.19 9.42
C ILE A 470 0.60 -18.01 8.34
N ALA A 471 1.80 -17.59 8.74
CA ALA A 471 2.96 -17.49 7.87
C ALA A 471 4.23 -17.82 8.65
N ILE A 472 5.07 -18.70 8.10
CA ILE A 472 6.34 -19.13 8.68
C ILE A 472 7.44 -19.07 7.63
N HIS A 473 8.67 -18.71 8.01
CA HIS A 473 9.79 -18.63 7.07
C HIS A 473 11.15 -18.82 7.75
N THR A 474 12.17 -19.16 6.96
CA THR A 474 13.53 -19.48 7.42
C THR A 474 14.27 -18.35 8.14
N GLY A 475 13.77 -17.11 8.02
CA GLY A 475 14.29 -15.94 8.70
C GLY A 475 13.66 -15.68 10.07
N ALA A 476 12.62 -16.42 10.47
CA ALA A 476 11.92 -16.28 11.74
C ALA A 476 11.87 -17.62 12.48
N LEU A 477 13.04 -18.17 12.80
CA LEU A 477 13.17 -19.40 13.57
C LEU A 477 12.85 -19.16 15.04
N GLY A 478 12.18 -20.11 15.67
CA GLY A 478 12.00 -20.10 17.11
C GLY A 478 11.03 -21.14 17.59
N THR A 479 11.21 -21.55 18.84
CA THR A 479 10.25 -22.38 19.53
C THR A 479 9.16 -21.48 20.08
N GLY A 480 8.01 -21.46 19.41
CA GLY A 480 6.76 -21.07 20.04
C GLY A 480 6.18 -22.26 20.79
N SER A 481 5.17 -22.03 21.62
CA SER A 481 4.40 -23.16 22.15
C SER A 481 3.65 -23.82 20.98
N GLY A 482 4.26 -24.84 20.38
CA GLY A 482 3.76 -25.58 19.21
C GLY A 482 2.60 -26.52 19.52
N ILE A 483 1.91 -26.29 20.64
CA ILE A 483 0.79 -27.08 21.08
C ILE A 483 -0.29 -26.18 21.69
N VAL A 484 -1.52 -26.37 21.23
CA VAL A 484 -2.65 -26.44 22.16
C VAL A 484 -2.53 -27.81 22.85
N THR A 485 -1.67 -27.95 23.86
CA THR A 485 -1.81 -29.03 24.85
C THR A 485 -2.00 -28.40 26.21
N PRO A 486 -2.85 -29.01 27.05
CA PRO A 486 -3.22 -28.47 28.34
C PRO A 486 -2.01 -28.56 29.27
N THR A 487 -1.19 -27.52 29.34
CA THR A 487 -0.29 -27.30 30.47
C THR A 487 -0.86 -26.16 31.29
N ASN A 488 -1.73 -26.55 32.22
CA ASN A 488 -1.98 -25.82 33.45
C ASN A 488 -0.62 -25.70 34.17
N PRO A 489 -0.04 -24.51 34.25
CA PRO A 489 -0.04 -23.83 35.54
C PRO A 489 -0.81 -22.53 35.35
N SER A 490 -2.13 -22.66 35.34
CA SER A 490 -3.12 -21.59 35.30
C SER A 490 -2.82 -20.49 34.27
N ASN A 491 -2.81 -20.83 32.98
CA ASN A 491 -3.33 -19.88 31.99
C ASN A 491 -4.80 -20.27 31.81
N PRO A 492 -5.74 -19.48 32.32
CA PRO A 492 -7.12 -19.89 32.31
C PRO A 492 -7.58 -19.96 30.84
N GLY A 493 -8.54 -20.81 30.49
CA GLY A 493 -9.09 -20.88 29.13
C GLY A 493 -9.54 -19.52 28.59
N THR A 494 -10.21 -19.43 27.45
CA THR A 494 -10.95 -18.20 27.10
C THR A 494 -12.45 -18.48 27.17
N VAL A 495 -13.22 -17.48 27.56
CA VAL A 495 -14.68 -17.53 27.58
C VAL A 495 -15.20 -16.41 26.71
N THR A 496 -16.14 -16.73 25.82
CA THR A 496 -16.91 -15.71 25.12
C THR A 496 -17.91 -15.13 26.10
N VAL A 497 -17.69 -13.89 26.52
CA VAL A 497 -18.61 -13.17 27.40
C VAL A 497 -19.48 -12.26 26.55
N THR A 498 -20.77 -12.58 26.47
CA THR A 498 -21.79 -11.73 25.86
C THR A 498 -22.28 -10.73 26.90
N PHE A 499 -21.96 -9.45 26.70
CA PHE A 499 -22.50 -8.37 27.49
C PHE A 499 -23.82 -7.92 26.88
N GLN A 500 -24.86 -7.83 27.70
CA GLN A 500 -26.18 -7.33 27.33
C GLN A 500 -26.54 -6.20 28.28
N GLU A 501 -26.72 -5.01 27.76
CA GLU A 501 -27.03 -3.81 28.53
C GLU A 501 -28.36 -3.22 28.11
N THR A 502 -29.29 -3.09 29.04
CA THR A 502 -30.57 -2.40 28.80
C THR A 502 -30.38 -0.91 29.02
N ALA A 503 -30.38 -0.14 27.93
CA ALA A 503 -30.22 1.31 27.96
C ALA A 503 -31.08 1.98 26.89
N THR A 504 -31.84 3.00 27.28
CA THR A 504 -32.55 3.87 26.34
C THR A 504 -31.65 5.02 25.92
N THR A 505 -31.55 5.25 24.63
CA THR A 505 -30.73 6.31 24.05
C THR A 505 -31.59 7.23 23.19
N THR A 506 -31.09 8.44 22.92
CA THR A 506 -31.65 9.29 21.86
C THR A 506 -30.99 9.00 20.52
N PHE A 507 -31.58 9.47 19.42
CA PHE A 507 -31.03 9.22 18.09
C PHE A 507 -29.63 9.84 17.95
N GLY A 508 -28.65 9.02 17.58
CA GLY A 508 -27.24 9.39 17.43
C GLY A 508 -26.36 9.01 18.62
N GLU A 509 -26.94 8.69 19.77
CA GLU A 509 -26.22 8.12 20.91
C GLU A 509 -25.95 6.61 20.71
N ASN A 510 -24.82 6.12 21.21
CA ASN A 510 -24.42 4.71 21.12
C ASN A 510 -23.82 4.21 22.42
N ILE A 511 -24.05 2.95 22.77
CA ILE A 511 -23.49 2.31 23.98
C ILE A 511 -22.22 1.53 23.62
N PHE A 512 -21.20 1.68 24.45
CA PHE A 512 -19.91 0.99 24.35
C PHE A 512 -19.55 0.32 25.67
N LEU A 513 -18.67 -0.68 25.61
CA LEU A 513 -18.11 -1.40 26.76
C LEU A 513 -16.62 -1.06 26.91
N VAL A 514 -16.20 -0.75 28.14
CA VAL A 514 -14.79 -0.55 28.49
C VAL A 514 -14.50 -1.16 29.85
N GLY A 515 -13.26 -1.58 30.10
CA GLY A 515 -12.89 -2.21 31.36
C GLY A 515 -11.41 -2.35 31.61
N SER A 516 -11.09 -2.91 32.78
CA SER A 516 -9.75 -2.97 33.37
C SER A 516 -8.71 -3.83 32.63
N ILE A 517 -9.14 -4.79 31.81
CA ILE A 517 -8.25 -5.69 31.07
C ILE A 517 -8.08 -5.24 29.63
N SER A 518 -6.99 -5.66 28.98
CA SER A 518 -6.66 -5.23 27.61
C SER A 518 -7.72 -5.60 26.59
N GLN A 519 -8.39 -6.74 26.77
CA GLN A 519 -9.52 -7.18 25.94
C GLN A 519 -10.75 -6.27 26.07
N LEU A 520 -10.81 -5.43 27.10
CA LEU A 520 -11.85 -4.43 27.33
C LEU A 520 -11.29 -3.00 27.22
N GLY A 521 -10.13 -2.83 26.58
CA GLY A 521 -9.56 -1.50 26.29
C GLY A 521 -8.86 -0.81 27.46
N SER A 522 -8.59 -1.50 28.58
CA SER A 522 -7.82 -0.95 29.72
C SER A 522 -8.27 0.43 30.20
N TRP A 523 -9.58 0.62 30.34
CA TRP A 523 -10.25 1.87 30.71
C TRP A 523 -10.12 3.05 29.74
N ALA A 524 -9.62 2.83 28.51
CA ALA A 524 -9.53 3.86 27.49
C ALA A 524 -10.83 3.97 26.67
N PRO A 525 -11.57 5.11 26.70
CA PRO A 525 -12.78 5.30 25.89
C PRO A 525 -12.55 5.17 24.39
N ALA A 526 -11.37 5.56 23.91
CA ALA A 526 -10.98 5.43 22.51
C ALA A 526 -10.82 3.96 22.06
N SER A 527 -10.72 3.03 23.00
CA SER A 527 -10.65 1.58 22.76
C SER A 527 -11.91 0.86 23.25
N ALA A 528 -12.99 1.61 23.53
CA ALA A 528 -14.25 1.04 23.97
C ALA A 528 -14.93 0.28 22.83
N ILE A 529 -15.57 -0.84 23.16
CA ILE A 529 -16.14 -1.78 22.22
C ILE A 529 -17.61 -1.42 22.00
N ALA A 530 -18.01 -1.11 20.77
CA ALA A 530 -19.39 -0.76 20.46
C ALA A 530 -20.35 -1.94 20.70
N LEU A 531 -21.49 -1.68 21.32
CA LEU A 531 -22.58 -2.65 21.41
C LEU A 531 -23.54 -2.50 20.24
N SER A 532 -24.13 -3.61 19.80
CA SER A 532 -25.19 -3.66 18.81
C SER A 532 -26.55 -3.37 19.44
N SER A 533 -27.34 -2.49 18.83
CA SER A 533 -28.74 -2.18 19.18
C SER A 533 -29.77 -3.09 18.50
N ALA A 534 -29.35 -4.22 17.91
CA ALA A 534 -30.24 -5.12 17.16
C ALA A 534 -31.45 -5.65 17.96
N SER A 535 -31.40 -5.57 19.29
CA SER A 535 -32.49 -5.96 20.20
C SER A 535 -32.93 -4.81 21.11
N TYR A 536 -32.84 -3.56 20.61
CA TYR A 536 -33.17 -2.34 21.37
C TYR A 536 -34.50 -2.48 22.16
N PRO A 537 -34.54 -2.09 23.45
CA PRO A 537 -33.55 -1.29 24.20
C PRO A 537 -32.38 -2.09 24.78
N VAL A 538 -32.23 -3.37 24.42
CA VAL A 538 -31.07 -4.18 24.82
C VAL A 538 -29.96 -4.02 23.78
N TRP A 539 -28.83 -3.54 24.26
CA TRP A 539 -27.57 -3.44 23.53
C TRP A 539 -26.72 -4.67 23.82
N SER A 540 -26.03 -5.23 22.82
CA SER A 540 -25.22 -6.43 23.06
C SER A 540 -23.91 -6.49 22.28
N VAL A 541 -22.90 -7.12 22.90
CA VAL A 541 -21.63 -7.46 22.24
C VAL A 541 -21.04 -8.71 22.87
N SER A 542 -20.37 -9.55 22.08
CA SER A 542 -19.64 -10.71 22.59
C SER A 542 -18.13 -10.44 22.51
N VAL A 543 -17.44 -10.57 23.63
CA VAL A 543 -15.99 -10.35 23.74
C VAL A 543 -15.34 -11.62 24.26
N THR A 544 -14.23 -12.02 23.65
CA THR A 544 -13.44 -13.17 24.13
C THR A 544 -12.54 -12.71 25.27
N LEU A 545 -12.82 -13.19 26.48
CA LEU A 545 -12.07 -12.83 27.68
C LEU A 545 -11.25 -14.03 28.19
N PRO A 546 -10.13 -13.80 28.88
CA PRO A 546 -9.47 -14.85 29.65
C PRO A 546 -10.46 -15.43 30.67
N ALA A 547 -10.62 -16.74 30.70
CA ALA A 547 -11.43 -17.50 31.64
C ALA A 547 -10.93 -17.27 33.07
N ASN A 548 -11.74 -17.63 34.07
CA ASN A 548 -11.41 -17.49 35.50
C ASN A 548 -10.79 -16.13 35.88
N THR A 549 -11.00 -15.09 35.08
CA THR A 549 -10.34 -13.80 35.23
C THR A 549 -11.38 -12.82 35.72
N SER A 550 -11.12 -12.27 36.89
CA SER A 550 -11.91 -11.16 37.42
C SER A 550 -11.49 -9.87 36.73
N PHE A 551 -12.48 -9.12 36.28
CA PHE A 551 -12.29 -7.83 35.64
C PHE A 551 -13.36 -6.85 36.14
N GLN A 552 -13.01 -5.58 36.10
CA GLN A 552 -13.95 -4.49 36.22
C GLN A 552 -14.29 -3.91 34.85
N TYR A 553 -15.50 -3.40 34.70
CA TYR A 553 -16.00 -2.80 33.46
C TYR A 553 -17.09 -1.74 33.74
N LYS A 554 -17.35 -0.91 32.75
CA LYS A 554 -18.51 -0.01 32.67
C LYS A 554 -19.01 0.04 31.23
N PHE A 555 -20.29 0.36 31.09
CA PHE A 555 -20.79 0.89 29.84
C PHE A 555 -20.54 2.40 29.78
N ILE A 556 -20.27 2.89 28.58
CA ILE A 556 -20.17 4.32 28.30
C ILE A 556 -21.09 4.64 27.13
N ARG A 557 -21.77 5.77 27.20
CA ARG A 557 -22.62 6.26 26.13
C ARG A 557 -21.87 7.37 25.42
N LYS A 558 -21.68 7.20 24.12
CA LYS A 558 -21.20 8.28 23.26
C LYS A 558 -22.39 9.16 22.92
N GLU A 559 -22.32 10.41 23.35
CA GLU A 559 -23.31 11.44 23.06
C GLU A 559 -23.17 11.94 21.62
N THR A 560 -24.17 12.67 21.12
CA THR A 560 -24.20 13.17 19.74
C THR A 560 -23.10 14.19 19.43
N ASP A 561 -22.56 14.85 20.45
CA ASP A 561 -21.41 15.76 20.37
C ASP A 561 -20.05 15.03 20.42
N GLY A 562 -20.08 13.70 20.52
CA GLY A 562 -18.89 12.85 20.58
C GLY A 562 -18.29 12.67 21.98
N THR A 563 -18.84 13.30 23.01
CA THR A 563 -18.41 13.10 24.41
C THR A 563 -18.89 11.75 24.95
N PHE A 564 -18.27 11.27 26.03
CA PHE A 564 -18.65 10.02 26.68
C PHE A 564 -19.25 10.27 28.06
N VAL A 565 -20.48 9.81 28.26
CA VAL A 565 -21.11 9.70 29.58
C VAL A 565 -20.88 8.29 30.11
N TRP A 566 -20.28 8.20 31.29
CA TRP A 566 -20.02 6.93 31.97
C TRP A 566 -21.20 6.54 32.85
N GLU A 567 -21.41 5.25 33.03
CA GLU A 567 -22.25 4.76 34.13
C GLU A 567 -21.77 5.30 35.49
N SER A 568 -22.72 5.44 36.42
CA SER A 568 -22.41 5.84 37.80
C SER A 568 -21.48 4.84 38.52
N ASP A 569 -20.73 5.33 39.52
CA ASP A 569 -19.90 4.49 40.38
C ASP A 569 -20.73 3.64 41.37
N PRO A 570 -20.21 2.48 41.81
CA PRO A 570 -18.89 1.92 41.54
C PRO A 570 -18.81 1.16 40.20
N ASN A 571 -17.58 0.92 39.72
CA ASN A 571 -17.31 0.01 38.60
C ASN A 571 -18.04 -1.32 38.77
N ARG A 572 -18.58 -1.86 37.68
CA ARG A 572 -19.12 -3.22 37.67
C ARG A 572 -17.95 -4.20 37.74
N GLN A 573 -18.16 -5.35 38.36
CA GLN A 573 -17.17 -6.42 38.48
C GLN A 573 -17.79 -7.73 38.05
N ALA A 574 -17.04 -8.52 37.29
CA ALA A 574 -17.41 -9.87 36.90
C ALA A 574 -16.17 -10.76 36.84
N THR A 575 -16.40 -12.06 36.85
CA THR A 575 -15.37 -13.07 36.59
C THR A 575 -15.83 -13.87 35.37
N ALA A 576 -14.97 -13.95 34.36
CA ALA A 576 -15.22 -14.82 33.22
C ALA A 576 -15.25 -16.28 33.70
N GLY A 577 -16.20 -17.07 33.17
CA GLY A 577 -16.34 -18.49 33.52
C GLY A 577 -15.07 -19.31 33.23
N ALA A 578 -15.07 -20.58 33.61
CA ALA A 578 -13.89 -21.45 33.41
C ALA A 578 -13.68 -21.88 31.94
N SER A 579 -14.75 -21.89 31.13
CA SER A 579 -14.76 -22.27 29.71
C SER A 579 -16.12 -21.96 29.07
N GLY A 580 -16.21 -21.97 27.74
CA GLY A 580 -17.47 -21.87 27.00
C GLY A 580 -17.93 -20.43 26.78
N SER A 581 -19.25 -20.19 26.89
CA SER A 581 -19.85 -18.87 26.77
C SER A 581 -20.56 -18.47 28.06
N GLN A 582 -20.52 -17.18 28.40
CA GLN A 582 -21.21 -16.59 29.53
C GLN A 582 -21.96 -15.36 29.05
N THR A 583 -23.19 -15.16 29.54
CA THR A 583 -23.93 -13.92 29.30
C THR A 583 -23.99 -13.11 30.59
N ILE A 584 -23.66 -11.82 30.50
CA ILE A 584 -23.82 -10.84 31.57
C ILE A 584 -24.91 -9.86 31.13
N THR A 585 -26.04 -9.89 31.82
CA THR A 585 -27.18 -9.02 31.53
C THR A 585 -27.30 -7.95 32.61
N THR A 586 -27.40 -6.70 32.20
CA THR A 586 -27.44 -5.52 33.06
C THR A 586 -28.42 -4.47 32.54
N SER A 587 -28.65 -3.44 33.34
CA SER A 587 -29.38 -2.22 32.97
C SER A 587 -28.58 -1.01 33.42
N TRP A 588 -28.69 0.09 32.66
CA TRP A 588 -27.90 1.30 32.84
C TRP A 588 -28.01 1.89 34.24
N ARG A 589 -26.87 2.35 34.78
CA ARG A 589 -26.73 2.90 36.14
C ARG A 589 -26.32 4.37 36.17
#